data_AF-A0A924YBN7-F1
#
_entry.id   AF-A0A924YBN7-F1
#
_cell.length_a   1.000
_cell.length_b   1.000
_cell.length_c   1.000
_cell.angle_alpha   90.00
_cell.angle_beta   90.00
_cell.angle_gamma   90.00
#
_symmetry.space_group_name_H-M   'P 1'
#
loop_
_entity.id
_entity.type
_entity.pdbx_description
1 polymer ?
#
loop_
_entity_poly.entity_id
_entity_poly.type
_entity_poly.pdbx_seq_one_letter_code
_entity_poly.pdbx_strand_id
1 'polypeptide(L)'
;MKRKAIFLVLMLLMLVTAANSVMAQGIDTDGDGVPLRRDDCPQQAGPEANNGCPFQADGFVIELDPTSPPPPPVDTDGDGLSDPNDQCPTVHGLADNGGCPPPPNNPPSGDP
;
A
#
# COMPACT_ATOMS: atom_id res chain seq x y z
N MET A 1 22.06 54.09 -8.86
CA MET A 1 21.76 53.70 -7.45
C MET A 1 20.33 53.20 -7.26
N LYS A 2 19.31 53.90 -7.80
CA LYS A 2 17.88 53.52 -7.65
C LYS A 2 17.51 52.13 -8.19
N ARG A 3 18.06 51.70 -9.34
CA ARG A 3 17.80 50.36 -9.92
C ARG A 3 18.36 49.20 -9.08
N LYS A 4 19.53 49.37 -8.46
CA LYS A 4 20.12 48.37 -7.56
C LYS A 4 19.30 48.22 -6.28
N ALA A 5 18.80 49.33 -5.73
CA ALA A 5 17.89 49.30 -4.59
C ALA A 5 16.55 48.61 -4.92
N ILE A 6 15.98 48.86 -6.11
CA ILE A 6 14.75 48.17 -6.56
C ILE A 6 14.97 46.66 -6.71
N PHE A 7 16.08 46.22 -7.32
CA PHE A 7 16.39 44.80 -7.44
C PHE A 7 16.54 44.12 -6.06
N LEU A 8 17.21 44.78 -5.12
CA LEU A 8 17.44 44.25 -3.77
C LEU A 8 16.12 44.16 -2.98
N VAL A 9 15.23 45.15 -3.12
CA VAL A 9 13.90 45.15 -2.52
C VAL A 9 13.01 44.06 -3.12
N LEU A 10 13.03 43.85 -4.45
CA LEU A 10 12.27 42.79 -5.09
C LEU A 10 12.81 41.39 -4.74
N MET A 11 14.14 41.23 -4.66
CA MET A 11 14.77 40.00 -4.17
C MET A 11 14.37 39.71 -2.73
N LEU A 12 14.42 40.70 -1.84
CA LEU A 12 13.96 40.55 -0.46
C LEU A 12 12.47 40.23 -0.39
N LEU A 13 11.63 40.89 -1.19
CA LEU A 13 10.19 40.65 -1.20
C LEU A 13 9.87 39.22 -1.65
N MET A 14 10.55 38.73 -2.69
CA MET A 14 10.41 37.34 -3.17
C MET A 14 10.90 36.32 -2.13
N LEU A 15 12.00 36.61 -1.43
CA LEU A 15 12.51 35.79 -0.32
C LEU A 15 11.55 35.78 0.87
N VAL A 16 10.95 36.93 1.20
CA VAL A 16 9.95 37.07 2.27
C VAL A 16 8.64 36.35 1.92
N THR A 17 8.19 36.40 0.66
CA THR A 17 7.00 35.65 0.23
C THR A 17 7.20 34.14 0.26
N ALA A 18 8.40 33.64 -0.04
CA ALA A 18 8.70 32.21 -0.01
C ALA A 18 8.68 31.61 1.40
N ALA A 19 9.09 32.39 2.42
CA ALA A 19 9.13 31.93 3.81
C ALA A 19 7.74 31.80 4.45
N ASN A 20 6.73 32.53 3.97
CA ASN A 20 5.37 32.51 4.53
C ASN A 20 4.55 31.27 4.11
N SER A 21 5.01 30.52 3.11
CA SER A 21 4.28 29.36 2.57
C SER A 21 4.42 28.08 3.40
N VAL A 22 5.37 28.01 4.33
CA VAL A 22 5.78 26.73 4.96
C VAL A 22 4.98 26.39 6.24
N MET A 23 4.20 27.32 6.79
CA MET A 23 3.60 27.19 8.14
C MET A 23 2.09 26.91 8.16
N ALA A 24 1.45 26.71 6.99
CA ALA A 24 -0.01 26.58 6.87
C ALA A 24 -0.54 25.15 6.70
N GLN A 25 0.35 24.17 6.55
CA GLN A 25 -0.02 22.76 6.45
C GLN A 25 -0.23 22.25 7.89
N GLY A 26 -1.40 21.70 8.19
CA GLY A 26 -1.78 21.35 9.57
C GLY A 26 -0.95 20.19 10.14
N ILE A 27 -1.32 19.72 11.33
CA ILE A 27 -0.75 18.47 11.89
C ILE A 27 -0.91 17.38 10.82
N ASP A 28 0.17 16.66 10.55
CA ASP A 28 0.30 15.54 9.62
C ASP A 28 1.16 14.52 10.39
N THR A 29 0.57 13.38 10.74
CA THR A 29 1.11 12.49 11.78
C THR A 29 2.05 11.44 11.19
N ASP A 30 1.86 11.04 9.94
CA ASP A 30 2.69 10.07 9.23
C ASP A 30 3.53 10.71 8.10
N GLY A 31 3.31 11.98 7.78
CA GLY A 31 4.16 12.78 6.90
C GLY A 31 3.93 12.54 5.41
N ASP A 32 2.74 12.09 5.03
CA ASP A 32 2.39 11.81 3.63
C ASP A 32 1.97 13.06 2.83
N GLY A 33 1.86 14.21 3.49
CA GLY A 33 1.47 15.48 2.89
C GLY A 33 -0.04 15.76 2.93
N VAL A 34 -0.83 14.85 3.50
CA VAL A 34 -2.25 15.00 3.80
C VAL A 34 -2.40 15.39 5.29
N PRO A 35 -2.94 16.58 5.60
CA PRO A 35 -3.11 16.97 7.00
C PRO A 35 -4.10 16.04 7.71
N LEU A 36 -3.81 15.69 8.97
CA LEU A 36 -4.57 14.80 9.87
C LEU A 36 -6.10 14.96 9.84
N ARG A 37 -6.59 16.19 9.59
CA ARG A 37 -8.02 16.50 9.50
C ARG A 37 -8.70 16.06 8.18
N ARG A 38 -7.90 15.62 7.19
CA ARG A 38 -8.29 15.16 5.85
C ARG A 38 -7.68 13.80 5.52
N ASP A 39 -7.08 13.17 6.52
CA ASP A 39 -6.42 11.89 6.42
C ASP A 39 -7.26 10.86 7.18
N ASP A 40 -7.82 9.91 6.42
CA ASP A 40 -8.65 8.82 6.92
C ASP A 40 -7.78 7.72 7.60
N CYS A 41 -6.46 7.74 7.37
CA CYS A 41 -5.47 6.81 7.92
C CYS A 41 -4.31 7.52 8.64
N PRO A 42 -4.54 8.28 9.74
CA PRO A 42 -3.58 9.13 10.45
C PRO A 42 -2.19 8.61 10.84
N GLN A 43 -1.95 7.31 10.75
CA GLN A 43 -0.69 6.68 11.16
C GLN A 43 -0.07 5.86 10.04
N GLN A 44 -0.61 5.96 8.83
CA GLN A 44 -0.22 5.13 7.71
C GLN A 44 -0.32 5.94 6.42
N ALA A 45 0.85 6.35 5.93
CA ALA A 45 0.97 7.18 4.75
C ALA A 45 0.21 6.62 3.55
N GLY A 46 -0.52 7.51 2.86
CA GLY A 46 -1.24 7.21 1.65
C GLY A 46 -1.34 8.42 0.72
N PRO A 47 -1.74 8.21 -0.53
CA PRO A 47 -1.93 9.32 -1.45
C PRO A 47 -3.17 10.14 -1.12
N GLU A 48 -3.13 11.45 -1.38
CA GLU A 48 -4.32 12.33 -1.31
C GLU A 48 -5.49 11.81 -2.16
N ALA A 49 -5.18 11.13 -3.27
CA ALA A 49 -6.17 10.49 -4.14
C ALA A 49 -7.01 9.40 -3.44
N ASN A 50 -6.59 8.93 -2.26
CA ASN A 50 -7.30 7.98 -1.43
C ASN A 50 -7.40 8.47 0.03
N ASN A 51 -7.55 9.79 0.22
CA ASN A 51 -7.73 10.43 1.53
C ASN A 51 -6.64 10.07 2.56
N GLY A 52 -5.37 9.97 2.15
CA GLY A 52 -4.28 9.61 3.06
C GLY A 52 -4.22 8.12 3.41
N CYS A 53 -5.11 7.30 2.86
CA CYS A 53 -5.05 5.86 3.03
C CYS A 53 -4.29 5.17 1.88
N PRO A 54 -3.59 4.06 2.12
CA PRO A 54 -3.01 3.25 1.06
C PRO A 54 -4.10 2.70 0.13
N PHE A 55 -3.82 2.62 -1.17
CA PHE A 55 -4.71 1.91 -2.09
C PHE A 55 -4.71 0.43 -1.73
N GLN A 56 -5.84 -0.09 -1.25
CA GLN A 56 -6.02 -1.51 -1.00
C GLN A 56 -6.16 -2.23 -2.34
N ALA A 57 -5.03 -2.52 -2.98
CA ALA A 57 -4.94 -3.76 -3.74
C ALA A 57 -4.83 -4.87 -2.69
N ASP A 58 -5.79 -5.79 -2.65
CA ASP A 58 -5.62 -7.19 -2.21
C ASP A 58 -4.85 -7.56 -0.90
N GLY A 59 -4.73 -6.66 0.09
CA GLY A 59 -3.98 -6.95 1.33
C GLY A 59 -2.47 -6.72 1.19
N PHE A 60 -2.10 -5.90 0.21
CA PHE A 60 -0.75 -5.65 -0.27
C PHE A 60 -0.38 -4.19 0.01
N VAL A 61 0.61 -3.96 0.88
CA VAL A 61 1.36 -2.69 0.87
C VAL A 61 2.67 -2.95 0.14
N ILE A 62 2.83 -2.32 -1.00
CA ILE A 62 4.06 -2.35 -1.79
C ILE A 62 4.98 -1.22 -1.32
N GLU A 63 6.22 -1.60 -1.02
CA GLU A 63 7.44 -0.78 -0.91
C GLU A 63 7.44 0.32 0.16
N LEU A 64 8.26 0.23 1.22
CA LEU A 64 9.69 0.61 1.17
C LEU A 64 10.55 -0.03 2.28
N ASP A 65 10.08 -1.08 2.97
CA ASP A 65 10.81 -1.66 4.10
C ASP A 65 11.51 -2.99 3.74
N PRO A 66 12.85 -3.09 3.75
CA PRO A 66 13.58 -4.35 3.50
C PRO A 66 13.47 -5.37 4.64
N THR A 67 12.74 -5.06 5.72
CA THR A 67 12.40 -6.01 6.80
C THR A 67 11.01 -6.63 6.63
N SER A 68 10.28 -6.26 5.58
CA SER A 68 8.99 -6.86 5.23
C SER A 68 9.15 -8.35 4.88
N PRO A 69 8.32 -9.26 5.44
CA PRO A 69 8.30 -10.65 4.99
C PRO A 69 7.84 -10.72 3.52
N PRO A 70 8.33 -11.70 2.73
CA PRO A 70 7.86 -11.89 1.36
C PRO A 70 6.35 -12.15 1.34
N PRO A 71 5.63 -11.76 0.28
CA PRO A 71 4.20 -12.01 0.16
C PRO A 71 3.91 -13.51 0.34
N PRO A 72 2.77 -13.88 0.96
CA PRO A 72 2.36 -15.27 1.00
C PRO A 72 2.22 -15.78 -0.44
N PRO A 73 2.63 -17.03 -0.73
CA PRO A 73 2.39 -17.65 -2.02
C PRO A 73 0.89 -17.60 -2.37
N VAL A 74 0.55 -17.32 -3.63
CA VAL A 74 -0.83 -17.32 -4.13
C VAL A 74 -1.43 -18.72 -3.98
N ASP A 75 -2.72 -18.78 -3.64
CA ASP A 75 -3.57 -19.99 -3.59
C ASP A 75 -4.86 -19.63 -4.33
N THR A 76 -4.96 -20.04 -5.58
CA THR A 76 -5.97 -19.58 -6.53
C THR A 76 -7.35 -20.20 -6.29
N ASP A 77 -7.43 -21.41 -5.73
CA ASP A 77 -8.70 -22.10 -5.46
C ASP A 77 -9.05 -22.23 -3.98
N GLY A 78 -8.15 -21.80 -3.09
CA GLY A 78 -8.38 -21.68 -1.66
C GLY A 78 -8.45 -23.03 -0.95
N ASP A 79 -7.77 -24.06 -1.45
CA ASP A 79 -7.75 -25.39 -0.85
C ASP A 79 -6.70 -25.57 0.27
N GLY A 80 -5.88 -24.54 0.50
CA GLY A 80 -4.85 -24.53 1.53
C GLY A 80 -3.47 -24.95 1.02
N LEU A 81 -3.32 -25.29 -0.27
CA LEU A 81 -2.05 -25.40 -0.95
C LEU A 81 -1.84 -24.19 -1.88
N SER A 82 -0.67 -23.56 -1.77
CA SER A 82 -0.30 -22.50 -2.71
C SER A 82 -0.12 -23.04 -4.13
N ASP A 83 -0.40 -22.26 -5.17
CA ASP A 83 -0.26 -22.62 -6.59
C ASP A 83 1.06 -23.33 -6.95
N PRO A 84 2.25 -22.96 -6.40
CA PRO A 84 3.49 -23.68 -6.70
C PRO A 84 3.58 -25.08 -6.07
N ASN A 85 2.77 -25.36 -5.06
CA ASN A 85 2.70 -26.62 -4.31
C ASN A 85 1.42 -27.41 -4.62
N ASP A 86 0.53 -26.87 -5.44
CA ASP A 86 -0.71 -27.49 -5.90
C ASP A 86 -0.52 -28.04 -7.33
N GLN A 87 -0.87 -29.32 -7.54
CA GLN A 87 -0.84 -29.97 -8.84
C GLN A 87 -2.05 -29.58 -9.71
N CYS A 88 -3.11 -29.04 -9.11
CA CYS A 88 -4.34 -28.60 -9.73
C CYS A 88 -4.74 -27.16 -9.31
N PRO A 89 -3.93 -26.11 -9.56
CA PRO A 89 -4.06 -24.75 -8.97
C PRO A 89 -5.38 -23.97 -9.15
N THR A 90 -6.37 -24.55 -9.81
CA THR A 90 -7.66 -23.88 -10.10
C THR A 90 -8.85 -24.76 -9.76
N VAL A 91 -8.60 -25.92 -9.13
CA VAL A 91 -9.60 -26.95 -8.86
C VAL A 91 -9.35 -27.54 -7.48
N HIS A 92 -10.13 -27.05 -6.51
CA HIS A 92 -10.02 -27.42 -5.10
C HIS A 92 -9.87 -28.93 -4.87
N GLY A 93 -8.83 -29.31 -4.12
CA GLY A 93 -8.56 -30.69 -3.72
C GLY A 93 -8.14 -30.83 -2.27
N LEU A 94 -7.62 -32.01 -1.93
CA LEU A 94 -7.08 -32.27 -0.60
C LEU A 94 -5.55 -32.26 -0.67
N ALA A 95 -4.91 -31.77 0.40
CA ALA A 95 -3.46 -31.77 0.50
C ALA A 95 -2.83 -33.17 0.33
N ASP A 96 -3.51 -34.21 0.82
CA ASP A 96 -3.11 -35.62 0.69
C ASP A 96 -3.05 -36.11 -0.78
N ASN A 97 -3.76 -35.43 -1.69
CA ASN A 97 -3.76 -35.70 -3.12
C ASN A 97 -3.09 -34.58 -3.93
N GLY A 98 -2.22 -33.80 -3.28
CA GLY A 98 -1.46 -32.71 -3.91
C GLY A 98 -2.34 -31.59 -4.47
N GLY A 99 -3.49 -31.33 -3.84
CA GLY A 99 -4.43 -30.28 -4.23
C GLY A 99 -5.36 -30.67 -5.38
N CYS A 100 -5.31 -31.91 -5.85
CA CYS A 100 -6.23 -32.39 -6.87
C CYS A 100 -7.47 -33.09 -6.29
N PRO A 101 -8.62 -33.02 -6.96
CA PRO A 101 -9.81 -33.78 -6.58
C PRO A 101 -9.56 -35.29 -6.71
N PRO A 102 -10.27 -36.13 -5.94
CA PRO A 102 -10.15 -37.57 -6.06
C PRO A 102 -10.65 -38.04 -7.44
N PRO A 103 -10.13 -39.16 -7.97
CA PRO A 103 -10.68 -39.76 -9.18
C PRO A 103 -12.17 -40.08 -8.97
N PRO A 104 -13.01 -40.01 -10.02
CA PRO A 104 -14.47 -40.07 -9.94
C PRO A 104 -15.05 -41.34 -9.29
N ASN A 105 -14.21 -42.33 -8.97
CA ASN A 105 -14.59 -43.62 -8.42
C ASN A 105 -14.15 -43.79 -6.95
N ASN A 106 -13.45 -42.82 -6.37
CA ASN A 106 -12.99 -42.84 -4.99
C ASN A 106 -13.66 -41.70 -4.21
N PRO A 107 -14.86 -41.91 -3.63
CA PRO A 107 -15.50 -40.86 -2.83
C PRO A 107 -14.58 -40.47 -1.67
N PRO A 108 -14.56 -39.19 -1.24
CA PRO A 108 -13.69 -38.74 -0.16
C PRO A 108 -13.90 -39.62 1.07
N SER A 109 -12.83 -40.32 1.48
CA SER A 109 -12.74 -40.95 2.79
C SER A 109 -12.88 -39.83 3.81
N GLY A 110 -14.04 -39.81 4.45
CA GLY A 110 -14.57 -38.63 5.13
C GLY A 110 -13.68 -38.06 6.22
N ASP A 111 -13.82 -36.74 6.36
CA ASP A 111 -13.76 -36.09 7.65
C ASP A 111 -15.20 -35.80 8.14
N PRO A 112 -15.47 -35.94 9.45
CA PRO A 112 -16.78 -35.70 10.07
C PRO A 112 -17.23 -34.23 10.09
#